data_AF-A0A0S1XAQ2-F1
#
_entry.id   AF-A0A0S1XAQ2-F1
#
_cell.length_a   1.000
_cell.length_b   1.000
_cell.length_c   1.000
_cell.angle_alpha   90.00
_cell.angle_beta   90.00
_cell.angle_gamma   90.00
#
_symmetry.space_group_name_H-M   'P 1'
#
loop_
_entity.id
_entity.type
_entity.pdbx_description
1 polymer ?
#
loop_
_entity_poly.entity_id
_entity_poly.type
_entity_poly.pdbx_seq_one_letter_code
_entity_poly.pdbx_strand_id
1 'polypeptide(L)' 'MRSVIGVALSLYRVVVFAEFEDFNTVFTLMVLARNSKRAEELAREWMSKENARQYSIVEVDSDYMYERVLGVMLK' A
#
# COMPACT_ATOMS: atom_id res chain seq x y z
N MET A 1 -10.46 -37.17 -6.84
CA MET A 1 -10.27 -35.82 -6.24
C MET A 1 -9.42 -34.99 -7.18
N ARG A 2 -9.94 -33.88 -7.73
CA ARG A 2 -9.12 -32.93 -8.51
C ARG A 2 -8.36 -32.05 -7.52
N SER A 3 -7.04 -32.13 -7.52
CA SER A 3 -6.20 -31.21 -6.76
C SER A 3 -6.40 -29.79 -7.27
N VAL A 4 -6.98 -28.93 -6.45
CA VAL A 4 -6.94 -27.49 -6.65
C VAL A 4 -5.50 -27.08 -6.37
N ILE A 5 -4.71 -26.86 -7.41
CA ILE A 5 -3.43 -26.16 -7.29
C ILE A 5 -3.78 -24.74 -6.88
N GLY A 6 -3.79 -24.48 -5.57
CA GLY A 6 -3.88 -23.14 -5.03
C GLY A 6 -2.61 -22.39 -5.40
N VAL A 7 -2.64 -21.64 -6.51
CA VAL A 7 -1.61 -20.65 -6.78
C VAL A 7 -1.74 -19.62 -5.67
N ALA A 8 -0.84 -19.66 -4.69
CA ALA A 8 -0.60 -18.53 -3.81
C ALA A 8 -0.13 -17.39 -4.72
N LEU A 9 -1.05 -16.51 -5.11
CA LEU A 9 -0.70 -15.32 -5.86
C LEU A 9 0.07 -14.43 -4.90
N SER A 10 1.40 -14.39 -5.02
CA SER A 10 2.22 -13.41 -4.34
C SER A 10 1.73 -12.03 -4.76
N LEU A 11 1.01 -11.35 -3.87
CA LEU A 11 0.57 -9.98 -4.10
C LEU A 11 1.71 -9.05 -3.73
N TYR A 12 2.01 -8.17 -4.66
CA TYR A 12 2.87 -7.03 -4.44
C TYR A 12 2.17 -6.01 -3.54
N ARG A 13 2.93 -5.37 -2.64
CA ARG A 13 2.38 -4.46 -1.63
C ARG A 13 3.10 -3.12 -1.68
N VAL A 14 2.32 -2.05 -1.70
CA VAL A 14 2.81 -0.70 -1.39
C VAL A 14 2.05 -0.15 -0.19
N VAL A 15 2.74 0.64 0.62
CA VAL A 15 2.15 1.44 1.69
C VAL A 15 2.18 2.89 1.23
N VAL A 16 1.05 3.58 1.32
CA VAL A 16 0.95 5.01 1.01
C VAL A 16 0.69 5.78 2.29
N PHE A 17 1.49 6.81 2.50
CA PHE A 17 1.34 7.79 3.56
C PHE A 17 0.79 9.06 2.92
N ALA A 18 -0.37 9.53 3.34
CA ALA A 18 -1.02 10.69 2.74
C ALA A 18 -1.52 11.67 3.80
N GLU A 19 -1.35 12.97 3.53
CA GLU A 19 -1.96 14.05 4.29
C GLU A 19 -3.09 14.65 3.45
N PHE A 20 -4.30 14.67 4.02
CA PHE A 20 -5.49 15.21 3.36
C PHE A 20 -5.81 16.60 3.88
N GLU A 21 -6.51 17.39 3.06
CA GLU A 21 -6.76 18.80 3.38
C GLU A 21 -7.53 19.03 4.68
N ASP A 22 -8.43 18.09 4.98
CA ASP A 22 -9.38 18.17 6.07
C ASP A 22 -8.84 17.64 7.41
N PHE A 23 -7.69 16.96 7.39
CA PHE A 23 -7.16 16.28 8.55
C PHE A 23 -5.69 16.63 8.76
N ASN A 24 -5.35 17.20 9.93
CA ASN A 24 -3.95 17.31 10.41
C ASN A 24 -3.38 15.94 10.82
N THR A 25 -3.71 14.88 10.08
CA THR A 25 -3.41 13.49 10.41
C THR A 25 -2.91 12.80 9.15
N VAL A 26 -1.81 12.07 9.27
CA VAL A 26 -1.28 11.23 8.20
C VAL A 26 -2.06 9.92 8.19
N PHE A 27 -2.61 9.57 7.03
CA PHE A 27 -3.28 8.31 6.81
C PHE A 27 -2.36 7.32 6.13
N THR A 28 -2.58 6.06 6.45
CA THR A 28 -1.82 4.94 5.92
C THR A 28 -2.75 4.02 5.15
N LEU A 29 -2.46 3.84 3.87
CA LEU A 29 -3.17 2.92 2.99
C LEU A 29 -2.25 1.79 2.56
N MET A 30 -2.77 0.56 2.55
CA MET A 30 -2.11 -0.56 1.89
C MET A 30 -2.76 -0.83 0.54
N VAL A 31 -1.95 -0.89 -0.52
CA VAL A 31 -2.42 -1.29 -1.85
C VAL A 31 -1.75 -2.59 -2.25
N LEU A 32 -2.58 -3.58 -2.60
CA LEU A 32 -2.15 -4.91 -3.02
C LEU A 32 -2.46 -5.10 -4.51
N ALA A 33 -1.48 -5.52 -5.30
CA ALA A 33 -1.67 -5.83 -6.71
C ALA A 33 -0.80 -7.01 -7.18
N ARG A 34 -0.97 -7.43 -8.44
CA ARG A 34 -0.19 -8.55 -9.01
C ARG A 34 1.28 -8.22 -9.28
N ASN A 35 1.63 -6.93 -9.35
CA ASN A 35 3.00 -6.43 -9.54
C ASN A 35 3.11 -5.00 -9.01
N SER A 36 4.35 -4.50 -8.86
CA SER A 36 4.66 -3.18 -8.32
C SER A 36 4.03 -2.05 -9.12
N LYS A 37 4.23 -2.07 -10.45
CA LYS A 37 3.67 -1.06 -11.35
C LYS A 37 2.17 -0.89 -11.13
N ARG A 38 1.40 -1.98 -11.05
CA ARG A 38 -0.05 -1.89 -10.86
C ARG A 38 -0.44 -1.42 -9.46
N ALA A 39 0.32 -1.81 -8.43
CA ALA A 39 0.07 -1.35 -7.06
C ALA A 39 0.29 0.16 -6.94
N GLU A 40 1.38 0.67 -7.53
CA GLU A 40 1.65 2.11 -7.60
C GLU A 40 0.60 2.87 -8.40
N GLU A 41 0.21 2.38 -9.58
CA GLU A 41 -0.83 3.00 -10.40
C GLU A 41 -2.13 3.16 -9.60
N LEU A 42 -2.58 2.09 -8.92
CA LEU A 42 -3.78 2.12 -8.09
C LEU A 42 -3.65 3.08 -6.91
N ALA A 43 -2.49 3.12 -6.26
CA ALA A 43 -2.20 4.07 -5.19
C ALA A 43 -2.32 5.52 -5.67
N ARG A 44 -1.69 5.85 -6.81
CA ARG A 44 -1.73 7.20 -7.39
C ARG A 44 -3.13 7.58 -7.87
N GLU A 45 -3.83 6.66 -8.53
CA GLU A 45 -5.22 6.86 -8.97
C GLU A 45 -6.12 7.20 -7.79
N TRP A 46 -6.00 6.47 -6.67
CA TRP A 46 -6.79 6.75 -5.48
C TRP A 46 -6.43 8.10 -4.85
N MET A 47 -5.13 8.39 -4.66
CA MET A 47 -4.69 9.68 -4.09
C MET A 47 -5.13 10.89 -4.92
N SER A 48 -5.18 10.75 -6.25
CA SER A 48 -5.66 11.81 -7.13
C SER A 48 -7.15 12.12 -6.98
N LYS A 49 -7.97 11.14 -6.56
CA LYS A 49 -9.41 11.31 -6.34
C LYS A 49 -9.70 11.96 -4.99
N GLU A 50 -8.87 11.68 -3.99
CA GLU A 50 -9.06 12.12 -2.61
C GLU A 50 -8.41 13.48 -2.31
N ASN A 51 -7.87 14.19 -3.31
CA ASN A 51 -7.20 15.49 -3.16
C ASN A 51 -6.13 15.52 -2.04
N ALA A 52 -5.28 14.49 -1.97
CA ALA A 52 -4.17 14.48 -1.01
C ALA A 52 -3.23 15.68 -1.27
N ARG A 53 -2.88 16.46 -0.23
CA ARG A 53 -1.92 17.57 -0.33
C ARG A 53 -0.52 17.06 -0.65
N GLN A 54 -0.14 15.98 0.02
CA GLN A 54 1.11 15.30 -0.17
C GLN A 54 0.95 13.81 0.14
N TYR A 55 1.69 12.98 -0.59
CA TYR A 55 1.77 11.55 -0.30
C TYR A 55 3.12 10.96 -0.67
N SER A 56 3.49 9.89 0.04
CA SER A 56 4.67 9.06 -0.25
C SER A 56 4.25 7.61 -0.41
N ILE A 57 4.74 6.94 -1.46
CA ILE A 57 4.50 5.52 -1.73
C ILE A 57 5.78 4.75 -1.40
N VAL A 58 5.65 3.72 -0.57
CA VAL A 58 6.76 2.86 -0.14
C VAL A 58 6.47 1.43 -0.56
N GLU A 59 7.39 0.88 -1.35
CA GLU A 59 7.41 -0.53 -1.73
C GLU A 59 7.71 -1.42 -0.51
N VAL A 60 6.94 -2.50 -0.34
CA VAL A 60 7.09 -3.42 0.78
C VAL A 60 7.29 -4.85 0.25
N ASP A 61 8.56 -5.21 0.10
CA ASP A 61 8.99 -6.47 -0.52
C ASP A 61 9.10 -7.65 0.46
N SER A 62 8.87 -7.44 1.76
CA SER A 62 8.85 -8.53 2.77
C SER A 62 7.95 -8.22 3.97
N ASP A 63 7.49 -9.27 4.64
CA ASP A 63 6.68 -9.16 5.86
C ASP A 63 7.47 -8.46 7.00
N TYR A 64 8.79 -8.59 7.03
CA TYR A 64 9.65 -7.86 7.98
C TYR A 64 9.66 -6.34 7.73
N MET A 65 9.69 -5.93 6.45
CA MET A 65 9.61 -4.52 6.06
C MET A 65 8.22 -3.95 6.37
N TYR A 66 7.17 -4.75 6.22
CA TYR A 66 5.80 -4.38 6.60
C TYR A 66 5.71 -3.99 8.08
N GLU A 67 6.19 -4.85 8.98
CA GLU A 67 6.14 -4.59 10.42
C GLU A 67 6.95 -3.36 10.83
N ARG A 68 8.09 -3.11 10.17
CA ARG A 68 8.88 -1.89 10.42
C ARG A 68 8.18 -0.64 9.93
N VAL A 69 7.59 -0.66 8.74
CA VAL A 69 6.86 0.48 8.19
C VAL A 69 5.69 0.84 9.12
N LEU A 70 4.89 -0.15 9.54
CA LEU A 70 3.83 0.07 10.54
C LEU A 70 4.37 0.49 11.91
N GLY A 71 5.47 -0.10 12.37
CA GLY A 71 6.08 0.19 13.67
C GLY A 71 6.69 1.59 13.78
N VAL A 72 7.07 2.21 12.65
CA VAL A 72 7.49 3.62 12.58
C VAL A 72 6.29 4.57 12.67
N MET A 73 5.08 4.12 12.28
CA MET A 73 3.87 4.95 12.34
C MET A 73 3.17 4.99 13.69
N LEU A 74 3.42 4.00 14.54
CA LEU A 74 2.74 3.83 15.84
C LEU A 74 3.57 4.33 17.04
N LYS A 75 4.74 4.94 16.81
CA LYS A 75 5.59 5.57 17.83
C LYS A 75 5.61 7.07 17.64
#